data_AF-A0A3L8C7S8-F1
#
_entry.id   AF-A0A3L8C7S8-F1
#
_cell.length_a   1.000
_cell.length_b   1.000
_cell.length_c   1.000
_cell.angle_alpha   90.00
_cell.angle_beta   90.00
_cell.angle_gamma   90.00
#
_symmetry.space_group_name_H-M   'P 1'
#
loop_
_entity.id
_entity.type
_entity.pdbx_description
1 polymer ?
#
loop_
_entity_poly.entity_id
_entity_poly.type
_entity_poly.pdbx_seq_one_letter_code
_entity_poly.pdbx_strand_id
1 'polypeptide(L)'
;MQCKSSPFGLVVLLAIFLAACATPSQHYVQPKELTNPPSLANSSSRTGLSHWSQFTVMYIDDLPVNYRRPLTDLFRDVDSMKLTPGQHKVLVKSEFDKEESDCPCTALATLHFNAAAGVEYKVVGEILGDSVEFWIIEQTSGKPVTERTRADSVELEYSSPFIFKY
;
A
#
# COMPACT_ATOMS: atom_id res chain seq x y z
N MET A 1 48.41 33.68 -18.57
CA MET A 1 48.12 32.58 -17.62
C MET A 1 46.99 31.75 -18.20
N GLN A 2 47.27 30.55 -18.69
CA GLN A 2 46.28 29.63 -19.25
C GLN A 2 45.94 28.56 -18.20
N CYS A 3 44.72 28.56 -17.68
CA CYS A 3 44.22 27.49 -16.82
C CYS A 3 43.98 26.24 -17.69
N LYS A 4 44.80 25.20 -17.50
CA LYS A 4 44.56 23.86 -18.04
C LYS A 4 43.40 23.24 -17.25
N SER A 5 42.23 23.13 -17.88
CA SER A 5 41.13 22.32 -17.37
C SER A 5 41.55 20.84 -17.38
N SER A 6 41.63 20.23 -16.20
CA SER A 6 41.98 18.81 -16.07
C SER A 6 40.77 17.96 -16.47
N PRO A 7 40.90 17.05 -17.46
CA PRO A 7 39.81 16.20 -17.92
C PRO A 7 39.31 15.21 -16.84
N PHE A 8 40.06 15.05 -15.73
CA PHE A 8 39.70 14.16 -14.63
C PHE A 8 38.43 14.57 -13.88
N GLY A 9 38.12 15.87 -13.81
CA GLY A 9 36.91 16.33 -13.12
C GLY A 9 35.61 15.90 -13.82
N LEU A 10 35.63 15.82 -15.16
CA LEU A 10 34.45 15.51 -15.95
C LEU A 10 34.08 14.01 -15.88
N VAL A 11 35.08 13.14 -15.77
CA VAL A 11 34.88 11.67 -15.67
C VAL A 11 34.27 11.27 -14.33
N VAL A 12 34.70 11.91 -13.23
CA VAL A 12 34.15 11.63 -11.89
C VAL A 12 32.70 12.08 -11.77
N LEU A 13 32.35 13.22 -12.35
CA LEU A 13 30.97 13.73 -12.37
C LEU A 13 30.04 12.82 -13.18
N LEU A 14 30.50 12.30 -14.32
CA LEU A 14 29.75 11.35 -15.15
C LEU A 14 29.49 10.01 -14.42
N ALA A 15 30.47 9.50 -13.66
CA ALA A 15 30.33 8.26 -12.89
C ALA A 15 29.29 8.36 -11.76
N ILE A 16 29.18 9.53 -11.10
CA ILE A 16 28.17 9.77 -10.05
C ILE A 16 26.76 9.80 -10.64
N PHE A 17 26.57 10.39 -11.83
CA PHE A 17 25.27 10.39 -12.51
C PHE A 17 24.83 9.00 -12.99
N LEU A 18 25.77 8.12 -13.36
CA LEU A 18 25.45 6.75 -13.79
C LEU A 18 25.08 5.82 -12.61
N ALA A 19 25.59 6.07 -11.40
CA ALA A 19 25.27 5.28 -10.22
C ALA A 19 23.85 5.53 -9.67
N ALA A 20 23.22 6.67 -10.02
CA ALA A 20 21.90 7.06 -9.50
C ALA A 20 20.70 6.40 -10.24
N CYS A 21 20.92 5.69 -11.35
CA CYS A 21 19.84 5.13 -12.17
C CYS A 21 19.55 3.63 -11.96
N ALA A 22 20.29 2.93 -11.10
CA ALA A 22 20.32 1.47 -11.16
C ALA A 22 19.55 0.70 -10.07
N THR A 23 18.80 1.38 -9.19
CA THR A 23 17.93 0.68 -8.24
C THR A 23 16.48 0.72 -8.75
N PRO A 24 16.03 -0.26 -9.57
CA PRO A 24 14.60 -0.40 -9.80
C PRO A 24 13.96 -0.61 -8.43
N SER A 25 13.02 0.25 -8.05
CA SER A 25 12.20 0.00 -6.89
C SER A 25 11.52 -1.35 -7.10
N GLN A 26 11.90 -2.34 -6.30
CA GLN A 26 11.28 -3.65 -6.36
C GLN A 26 9.86 -3.48 -5.85
N HIS A 27 8.88 -3.67 -6.74
CA HIS A 27 7.46 -3.62 -6.43
C HIS A 27 6.86 -5.02 -6.57
N TYR A 28 5.75 -5.26 -5.89
CA TYR A 28 5.00 -6.49 -6.08
C TYR A 28 4.53 -6.60 -7.55
N VAL A 29 4.92 -7.69 -8.21
CA VAL A 29 4.55 -7.96 -9.61
C VAL A 29 3.38 -8.93 -9.62
N GLN A 30 2.21 -8.44 -10.02
CA GLN A 30 1.02 -9.29 -10.16
C GLN A 30 1.24 -10.37 -11.26
N PRO A 31 0.81 -11.61 -11.03
CA PRO A 31 1.00 -12.69 -12.00
C PRO A 31 0.14 -12.49 -13.25
N LYS A 32 0.75 -12.67 -14.44
CA LYS A 32 0.09 -12.50 -15.75
C LYS A 32 -0.46 -13.80 -16.34
N GLU A 33 0.21 -14.92 -16.10
CA GLU A 33 -0.05 -16.20 -16.79
C GLU A 33 -0.74 -17.26 -15.90
N LEU A 34 -1.23 -16.87 -14.73
CA LEU A 34 -1.95 -17.79 -13.84
C LEU A 34 -3.38 -18.00 -14.33
N THR A 35 -3.78 -19.26 -14.52
CA THR A 35 -5.18 -19.64 -14.71
C THR A 35 -5.90 -19.48 -13.37
N ASN A 36 -6.87 -18.56 -13.30
CA ASN A 36 -7.64 -18.23 -12.09
C ASN A 36 -6.77 -17.79 -10.90
N PRO A 37 -6.06 -16.65 -10.99
CA PRO A 37 -5.29 -16.15 -9.86
C PRO A 37 -6.25 -15.72 -8.73
N PRO A 38 -5.94 -16.01 -7.45
CA PRO A 38 -6.63 -15.37 -6.35
C PRO A 38 -6.50 -13.85 -6.45
N SER A 39 -7.47 -13.12 -5.88
CA SER A 39 -7.41 -11.67 -5.80
C SER A 39 -7.57 -11.20 -4.36
N LEU A 40 -6.90 -10.12 -4.00
CA LEU A 40 -7.09 -9.43 -2.72
C LEU A 40 -7.51 -8.01 -3.02
N ALA A 41 -8.63 -7.58 -2.48
CA ALA A 41 -9.14 -6.23 -2.64
C ALA A 41 -8.93 -5.37 -1.38
N ASN A 42 -8.68 -4.08 -1.62
CA ASN A 42 -8.80 -3.05 -0.61
C ASN A 42 -10.28 -2.91 -0.16
N SER A 43 -10.50 -2.22 0.95
CA SER A 43 -11.86 -1.81 1.32
C SER A 43 -11.91 -0.35 1.73
N SER A 44 -13.05 0.27 1.46
CA SER A 44 -13.40 1.59 1.95
C SER A 44 -14.84 1.57 2.40
N SER A 45 -15.13 2.19 3.54
CA SER A 45 -16.48 2.43 4.02
C SER A 45 -16.66 3.91 4.32
N ARG A 46 -17.89 4.39 4.17
CA ARG A 46 -18.29 5.74 4.56
C ARG A 46 -19.66 5.66 5.22
N THR A 47 -19.77 6.19 6.42
CA THR A 47 -21.00 6.25 7.19
C THR A 47 -21.36 7.72 7.40
N GLY A 48 -22.38 8.20 6.68
CA GLY A 48 -22.75 9.61 6.70
C GLY A 48 -21.76 10.51 5.96
N LEU A 49 -21.66 11.78 6.39
CA LEU A 49 -20.85 12.79 5.71
C LEU A 49 -19.42 12.90 6.26
N SER A 50 -19.24 12.68 7.56
CA SER A 50 -17.96 12.81 8.26
C SER A 50 -17.18 11.50 8.32
N HIS A 51 -17.85 10.37 8.56
CA HIS A 51 -17.15 9.13 8.89
C HIS A 51 -16.75 8.31 7.67
N TRP A 52 -15.47 8.06 7.53
CA TRP A 52 -14.88 7.24 6.49
C TRP A 52 -13.75 6.40 7.07
N SER A 53 -13.58 5.21 6.49
CA SER A 53 -12.42 4.37 6.75
C SER A 53 -11.97 3.71 5.47
N GLN A 54 -10.67 3.53 5.33
CA GLN A 54 -10.05 2.89 4.20
C GLN A 54 -9.00 1.91 4.70
N PHE A 55 -9.02 0.68 4.19
CA PHE A 55 -8.06 -0.38 4.46
C PHE A 55 -7.35 -0.73 3.15
N THR A 56 -6.07 -0.38 3.08
CA THR A 56 -5.25 -0.46 1.87
C THR A 56 -4.09 -1.43 2.08
N VAL A 57 -3.87 -2.31 1.12
CA VAL A 57 -2.71 -3.21 1.12
C VAL A 57 -1.44 -2.46 0.69
N MET A 58 -0.52 -2.24 1.61
CA MET A 58 0.72 -1.52 1.32
C MET A 58 1.81 -2.43 0.76
N TYR A 59 1.96 -3.64 1.31
CA TYR A 59 2.98 -4.60 0.90
C TYR A 59 2.41 -6.01 0.80
N ILE A 60 2.95 -6.79 -0.13
CA ILE A 60 2.72 -8.23 -0.27
C ILE A 60 4.10 -8.88 -0.35
N ASP A 61 4.38 -9.82 0.55
CA ASP A 61 5.64 -10.56 0.64
C ASP A 61 6.87 -9.62 0.66
N ASP A 62 6.80 -8.61 1.52
CA ASP A 62 7.81 -7.54 1.68
C ASP A 62 8.03 -6.64 0.46
N LEU A 63 7.19 -6.77 -0.58
CA LEU A 63 7.25 -5.93 -1.77
C LEU A 63 6.12 -4.88 -1.76
N PRO A 64 6.42 -3.59 -1.98
CA PRO A 64 5.40 -2.55 -2.02
C PRO A 64 4.45 -2.74 -3.21
N VAL A 65 3.16 -2.59 -2.95
CA VAL A 65 2.13 -2.62 -3.99
C VAL A 65 2.16 -1.31 -4.79
N ASN A 66 2.17 -1.42 -6.12
CA ASN A 66 2.09 -0.27 -7.00
C ASN A 66 0.65 -0.04 -7.49
N TYR A 67 0.01 0.98 -6.94
CA TYR A 67 -1.34 1.41 -7.33
C TYR A 67 -1.38 2.33 -8.56
N ARG A 68 -0.23 2.65 -9.17
CA ARG A 68 -0.20 3.47 -10.38
C ARG A 68 -0.83 2.72 -11.55
N ARG A 69 -1.86 3.31 -12.15
CA ARG A 69 -2.41 2.84 -13.42
C ARG A 69 -1.36 2.99 -14.51
N PRO A 70 -0.98 1.91 -15.22
CA PRO A 70 -0.19 2.04 -16.43
C PRO A 70 -0.98 2.87 -17.46
N LEU A 71 -0.32 3.77 -18.19
CA LEU A 71 -0.96 4.50 -19.30
C LEU A 71 -1.52 3.56 -20.37
N THR A 72 -1.00 2.34 -20.46
CA THR A 72 -1.42 1.30 -21.39
C THR A 72 -2.68 0.55 -20.97
N ASP A 73 -3.15 0.74 -19.74
CA ASP A 73 -4.30 0.02 -19.19
C ASP A 73 -5.12 0.91 -18.24
N LEU A 74 -5.89 1.82 -18.84
CA LEU A 74 -6.72 2.79 -18.12
C LEU A 74 -7.86 2.14 -17.32
N PHE A 75 -8.27 0.93 -17.71
CA PHE A 75 -9.36 0.18 -17.09
C PHE A 75 -8.89 -0.82 -16.03
N ARG A 76 -7.58 -0.87 -15.74
CA ARG A 76 -7.06 -1.71 -14.68
C ARG A 76 -7.74 -1.38 -13.35
N ASP A 77 -8.33 -2.41 -12.75
CA ASP A 77 -8.77 -2.35 -11.37
C ASP A 77 -7.52 -2.16 -10.48
N VAL A 78 -7.49 -1.03 -9.78
CA VAL A 78 -6.42 -0.69 -8.83
C VAL A 78 -6.78 -1.06 -7.41
N ASP A 79 -8.04 -1.40 -7.17
CA ASP A 79 -8.52 -1.75 -5.84
C ASP A 79 -8.33 -3.23 -5.56
N SER A 80 -8.16 -4.06 -6.60
CA SER A 80 -7.79 -5.47 -6.48
C SER A 80 -6.37 -5.80 -6.99
N MET A 81 -5.74 -6.75 -6.30
CA MET A 81 -4.40 -7.25 -6.59
C MET A 81 -4.48 -8.75 -6.84
N LYS A 82 -4.00 -9.20 -8.00
CA LYS A 82 -3.85 -10.63 -8.27
C LYS A 82 -2.68 -11.20 -7.47
N LEU A 83 -2.87 -12.38 -6.90
CA LEU A 83 -1.89 -13.11 -6.12
C LEU A 83 -1.51 -14.44 -6.79
N THR A 84 -0.39 -15.02 -6.39
CA THR A 84 -0.12 -16.44 -6.62
C THR A 84 -0.89 -17.27 -5.60
N PRO A 85 -1.30 -18.52 -5.88
CA PRO A 85 -1.82 -19.39 -4.82
C PRO A 85 -0.72 -19.71 -3.79
N GLY A 86 -1.06 -19.70 -2.50
CA GLY A 86 -0.14 -20.04 -1.41
C GLY A 86 -0.15 -19.06 -0.24
N GLN A 87 0.88 -19.18 0.61
CA GLN A 87 1.04 -18.35 1.81
C GLN A 87 1.55 -16.96 1.45
N HIS A 88 0.92 -15.94 2.01
CA HIS A 88 1.29 -14.54 1.83
C HIS A 88 1.42 -13.80 3.14
N LYS A 89 2.38 -12.86 3.19
CA LYS A 89 2.49 -11.84 4.24
C LYS A 89 2.05 -10.51 3.68
N VAL A 90 1.04 -9.89 4.29
CA VAL A 90 0.44 -8.65 3.79
C VAL A 90 0.54 -7.57 4.86
N LEU A 91 1.10 -6.41 4.51
CA LEU A 91 1.02 -5.21 5.36
C LEU A 91 -0.18 -4.38 4.93
N VAL A 92 -1.10 -4.14 5.84
CA VAL A 92 -2.30 -3.33 5.62
C VAL A 92 -2.17 -2.02 6.37
N LYS A 93 -2.57 -0.91 5.73
CA LYS A 93 -2.76 0.41 6.33
C LYS A 93 -4.24 0.74 6.42
N SER A 94 -4.70 1.12 7.61
CA SER A 94 -5.95 1.85 7.75
C SER A 94 -5.71 3.36 7.74
N GLU A 95 -6.64 4.10 7.15
CA GLU A 95 -6.80 5.55 7.28
C GLU A 95 -8.27 5.81 7.60
N PHE A 96 -8.54 6.61 8.63
CA PHE A 96 -9.90 6.84 9.11
C PHE A 96 -10.00 8.16 9.90
N ASP A 97 -11.19 8.74 10.00
CA ASP A 97 -11.47 9.82 10.96
C ASP A 97 -11.98 9.23 12.29
N LYS A 98 -11.63 9.88 13.40
CA LYS A 98 -12.23 9.58 14.71
C LYS A 98 -13.46 10.47 14.92
N GLU A 99 -14.53 9.92 15.47
CA GLU A 99 -15.77 10.69 15.70
C GLU A 99 -15.55 11.89 16.63
N GLU A 100 -14.60 11.78 17.57
CA GLU A 100 -14.34 12.79 18.60
C GLU A 100 -13.24 13.79 18.25
N SER A 101 -12.42 13.48 17.26
CA SER A 101 -11.33 14.35 16.80
C SER A 101 -11.37 14.41 15.28
N ASP A 102 -11.61 15.60 14.72
CA ASP A 102 -11.52 15.90 13.27
C ASP A 102 -10.11 15.66 12.67
N CYS A 103 -9.29 14.83 13.31
CA CYS A 103 -7.95 14.45 12.89
C CYS A 103 -7.96 13.02 12.30
N PRO A 104 -7.46 12.83 11.08
CA PRO A 104 -7.33 11.50 10.51
C PRO A 104 -6.26 10.71 11.25
N CYS A 105 -6.57 9.45 11.49
CA CYS A 105 -5.71 8.48 12.15
C CYS A 105 -5.26 7.42 11.14
N THR A 106 -4.14 6.77 11.44
CA THR A 106 -3.66 5.61 10.69
C THR A 106 -3.28 4.47 11.63
N ALA A 107 -3.47 3.24 11.20
CA ALA A 107 -2.93 2.06 11.87
C ALA A 107 -2.34 1.09 10.83
N LEU A 108 -1.34 0.31 11.24
CA LEU A 108 -0.66 -0.65 10.38
C LEU A 108 -0.72 -2.04 11.02
N ALA A 109 -1.11 -3.06 10.25
CA ALA A 109 -1.09 -4.44 10.71
C ALA A 109 -0.51 -5.37 9.64
N THR A 110 0.28 -6.35 10.09
CA THR A 110 0.76 -7.44 9.24
C THR A 110 -0.16 -8.63 9.40
N LEU A 111 -0.72 -9.11 8.30
CA LEU A 111 -1.60 -10.27 8.23
C LEU A 111 -0.91 -11.41 7.47
N HIS A 112 -1.15 -12.64 7.90
CA HIS A 112 -0.67 -13.84 7.23
C HIS A 112 -1.86 -14.68 6.82
N PHE A 113 -1.92 -15.08 5.54
CA PHE A 113 -3.03 -15.89 5.03
C PHE A 113 -2.61 -16.77 3.86
N ASN A 114 -3.40 -17.82 3.61
CA ASN A 114 -3.21 -18.74 2.50
C ASN A 114 -4.25 -18.46 1.41
N ALA A 115 -3.81 -17.96 0.25
CA ALA A 115 -4.66 -17.67 -0.89
C ALA A 115 -4.89 -18.94 -1.73
N ALA A 116 -6.15 -19.37 -1.84
CA ALA A 116 -6.56 -20.46 -2.70
C ALA A 116 -6.80 -19.97 -4.13
N ALA A 117 -6.52 -20.81 -5.13
CA ALA A 117 -6.71 -20.45 -6.53
C ALA A 117 -8.16 -20.07 -6.85
N GLY A 118 -8.35 -18.99 -7.60
CA GLY A 118 -9.66 -18.50 -8.05
C GLY A 118 -10.55 -17.89 -6.96
N VAL A 119 -10.05 -17.72 -5.74
CA VAL A 119 -10.82 -17.12 -4.64
C VAL A 119 -10.56 -15.61 -4.58
N GLU A 120 -11.63 -14.86 -4.38
CA GLU A 120 -11.59 -13.41 -4.21
C GLU A 120 -11.63 -13.08 -2.72
N TYR A 121 -10.64 -12.32 -2.27
CA TYR A 121 -10.46 -11.91 -0.89
C TYR A 121 -10.64 -10.40 -0.75
N LYS A 122 -10.93 -9.95 0.47
CA LYS A 122 -11.01 -8.53 0.81
C LYS A 122 -10.41 -8.29 2.18
N VAL A 123 -9.57 -7.28 2.28
CA VAL A 123 -9.11 -6.79 3.58
C VAL A 123 -10.22 -5.94 4.19
N VAL A 124 -10.54 -6.18 5.45
CA VAL A 124 -11.52 -5.42 6.21
C VAL A 124 -10.98 -5.14 7.61
N GLY A 125 -11.65 -4.25 8.32
CA GLY A 125 -11.33 -4.00 9.71
C GLY A 125 -12.44 -3.29 10.46
N GLU A 126 -12.19 -3.08 11.74
CA GLU A 126 -13.10 -2.46 12.70
C GLU A 126 -12.32 -1.49 13.58
N ILE A 127 -12.82 -0.26 13.71
CA ILE A 127 -12.21 0.79 14.52
C ILE A 127 -12.76 0.65 15.95
N LEU A 128 -11.86 0.49 16.91
CA LEU A 128 -12.16 0.26 18.33
C LEU A 128 -11.46 1.34 19.16
N GLY A 129 -12.04 2.54 19.18
CA GLY A 129 -11.48 3.71 19.86
C GLY A 129 -10.12 4.11 19.27
N ASP A 130 -9.06 3.91 20.05
CA ASP A 130 -7.67 4.21 19.66
C ASP A 130 -6.96 3.08 18.93
N SER A 131 -7.65 1.98 18.62
CA SER A 131 -7.08 0.82 17.95
C SER A 131 -7.93 0.39 16.76
N VAL A 132 -7.34 -0.40 15.86
CA VAL A 132 -8.02 -0.98 14.71
C VAL A 132 -7.75 -2.49 14.69
N GLU A 133 -8.80 -3.28 14.52
CA GLU A 133 -8.70 -4.71 14.23
C GLU A 133 -8.77 -4.95 12.73
N PHE A 134 -7.85 -5.75 12.21
CA PHE A 134 -7.71 -6.08 10.79
C PHE A 134 -7.89 -7.58 10.58
N TRP A 135 -8.58 -7.95 9.50
CA TRP A 135 -8.63 -9.34 9.03
C TRP A 135 -8.95 -9.41 7.53
N ILE A 136 -8.74 -10.58 6.95
CA ILE A 136 -9.09 -10.87 5.54
C ILE A 136 -10.33 -11.76 5.52
N ILE A 137 -11.27 -11.45 4.63
CA ILE A 137 -12.44 -12.29 4.35
C ILE A 137 -12.39 -12.84 2.93
N GLU A 138 -12.98 -14.01 2.72
CA GLU A 138 -13.40 -14.46 1.39
C GLU A 138 -14.66 -13.68 0.98
N GLN A 139 -14.66 -13.04 -0.19
CA GLN A 139 -15.76 -12.16 -0.61
C GLN A 139 -17.08 -12.90 -0.83
N THR A 140 -17.03 -14.11 -1.37
CA THR A 140 -18.22 -14.91 -1.69
C THR A 140 -18.95 -15.39 -0.44
N SER A 141 -18.22 -15.80 0.60
CA SER A 141 -18.78 -16.37 1.83
C SER A 141 -18.86 -15.36 2.98
N GLY A 142 -18.12 -14.26 2.90
CA GLY A 142 -17.95 -13.28 3.98
C GLY A 142 -17.18 -13.81 5.19
N LYS A 143 -16.63 -15.04 5.13
CA LYS A 143 -15.97 -15.68 6.26
C LYS A 143 -14.54 -15.17 6.41
N PRO A 144 -14.08 -14.93 7.65
CA PRO A 144 -12.69 -14.59 7.91
C PRO A 144 -11.77 -15.77 7.55
N VAL A 145 -10.67 -15.46 6.87
CA VAL A 145 -9.60 -16.42 6.51
C VAL A 145 -8.31 -16.17 7.28
N THR A 146 -8.29 -15.14 8.13
CA THR A 146 -7.23 -14.83 9.08
C THR A 146 -7.81 -14.61 10.45
N GLU A 147 -6.97 -14.78 11.47
CA GLU A 147 -7.23 -14.23 12.79
C GLU A 147 -7.32 -12.70 12.73
N ARG A 148 -8.03 -12.11 13.68
CA ARG A 148 -8.07 -10.66 13.85
C ARG A 148 -6.76 -10.17 14.47
N THR A 149 -6.14 -9.18 13.84
CA THR A 149 -4.91 -8.55 14.34
C THR A 149 -5.21 -7.13 14.76
N ARG A 150 -4.91 -6.78 16.01
CA ARG A 150 -5.10 -5.42 16.54
C ARG A 150 -3.83 -4.60 16.34
N ALA A 151 -3.97 -3.34 15.95
CA ALA A 151 -2.91 -2.35 15.95
C ALA A 151 -3.41 -1.02 16.53
N ASP A 152 -2.53 -0.34 17.25
CA ASP A 152 -2.83 0.98 17.80
C ASP A 152 -2.78 2.04 16.68
N SER A 153 -3.70 3.00 16.77
CA SER A 153 -3.76 4.12 15.86
C SER A 153 -2.74 5.20 16.23
N VAL A 154 -2.23 5.87 15.20
CA VAL A 154 -1.37 7.03 15.32
C VAL A 154 -2.06 8.18 14.59
N GLU A 155 -2.11 9.34 15.25
CA GLU A 155 -2.62 10.56 14.66
C GLU A 155 -1.71 11.00 13.50
N LEU A 156 -2.31 11.30 12.34
CA LEU A 156 -1.54 11.82 11.22
C LEU A 156 -1.25 13.30 11.46
N GLU A 157 0.00 13.63 11.74
CA GLU A 157 0.44 15.03 11.71
C GLU A 157 0.30 15.56 10.28
N TYR A 158 -0.71 16.41 10.05
CA TYR A 158 -0.76 17.24 8.86
C TYR A 158 0.42 18.21 8.89
N SER A 159 1.56 17.79 8.32
CA SER A 159 2.59 18.73 7.90
C SER A 159 2.01 19.52 6.73
N SER A 160 1.28 20.60 7.02
CA SER A 160 0.77 21.50 6.00
C SER A 160 1.96 21.98 5.17
N PRO A 161 2.05 21.65 3.86
CA PRO A 161 3.16 22.08 3.02
C PRO A 161 3.11 23.58 2.71
N PHE A 162 2.12 24.31 3.25
CA PHE A 162 1.85 25.72 2.96
C PHE A 162 1.73 26.55 4.23
N ILE A 163 2.82 26.72 4.97
CA ILE A 163 2.99 27.95 5.76
C ILE A 163 3.50 29.01 4.78
N PHE A 164 2.58 29.63 4.02
CA PHE A 164 2.86 30.92 3.41
C PHE A 164 2.98 31.94 4.54
N LYS A 165 4.21 32.23 4.97
CA LYS A 165 4.49 33.42 5.75
C LYS A 165 4.28 34.62 4.82
N TYR A 166 3.20 35.37 5.05
CA TYR A 166 3.04 36.74 4.54
C TYR A 166 3.71 37.71 5.49
#